data_AF-R9L9H2-F1
#
_entry.id   AF-R9L9H2-F1
#
_cell.length_a   1.000
_cell.length_b   1.000
_cell.length_c   1.000
_cell.angle_alpha   90.00
_cell.angle_beta   90.00
_cell.angle_gamma   90.00
#
_symmetry.space_group_name_H-M   'P 1'
#
loop_
_entity.id
_entity.type
_entity.pdbx_description
1 polymer ?
#
loop_
_entity_poly.entity_id
_entity_poly.type
_entity_poly.pdbx_seq_one_letter_code
_entity_poly.pdbx_strand_id
1 'polypeptide(L)'
;MSEFHIGSVVTFGGYLWRILDLQPGAALMITEHIIEQHSYHNCAGDVTWADCSLRKYLNGEFYNKFTPAEQLRIVPVLNNNPDNSWYGSRGGEDTQDFIFLLSIEEAVCKYFGDSRQNLENRSAKQRYWFQKKDENNDKRKSTLDGHGWWWWLRSPGRDNRRAVYIHGDGNVGIQGNGTFRYNSINVHPSTGNNKGGVRPALWLSL
;
A
#
# COMPACT_ATOMS: atom_id res chain seq x y z
N MET A 1 18.15 22.80 -9.71
CA MET A 1 17.75 21.70 -8.83
C MET A 1 16.24 21.65 -8.87
N SER A 2 15.64 20.65 -9.52
CA SER A 2 14.18 20.51 -9.53
C SER A 2 13.72 20.33 -8.08
N GLU A 3 12.97 21.30 -7.57
CA GLU A 3 12.50 21.29 -6.19
C GLU A 3 11.65 20.02 -5.95
N PHE A 4 12.06 19.24 -4.95
CA PHE A 4 11.21 18.20 -4.39
C PHE A 4 9.95 18.90 -3.86
N HIS A 5 8.80 18.66 -4.51
CA HIS A 5 7.51 19.16 -4.06
C HIS A 5 6.53 18.00 -3.98
N ILE A 6 5.57 18.09 -3.07
CA ILE A 6 4.54 17.05 -2.93
C ILE A 6 3.84 16.88 -4.28
N GLY A 7 3.68 15.62 -4.68
CA GLY A 7 3.08 15.23 -5.96
C GLY A 7 4.05 15.16 -7.14
N SER A 8 5.29 15.67 -7.05
CA SER A 8 6.26 15.47 -8.15
C SER A 8 6.73 14.03 -8.23
N VAL A 9 7.19 13.64 -9.42
CA VAL A 9 7.71 12.30 -9.71
C VAL A 9 9.21 12.38 -9.93
N VAL A 10 9.97 11.53 -9.23
CA VAL A 10 11.42 11.45 -9.30
C VAL A 10 11.88 10.02 -9.58
N THR A 11 13.11 9.86 -10.07
CA THR A 11 13.71 8.55 -10.33
C THR A 11 14.64 8.15 -9.20
N PHE A 12 14.51 6.91 -8.70
CA PHE A 12 15.39 6.34 -7.68
C PHE A 12 15.36 4.81 -7.74
N GLY A 13 16.52 4.13 -7.68
CA GLY A 13 16.58 2.67 -7.72
C GLY A 13 16.02 2.03 -8.99
N GLY A 14 16.01 2.76 -10.11
CA GLY A 14 15.40 2.30 -11.37
C GLY A 14 13.87 2.40 -11.44
N TYR A 15 13.21 2.99 -10.45
CA TYR A 15 11.75 3.20 -10.44
C TYR A 15 11.39 4.68 -10.43
N LEU A 16 10.17 4.97 -10.88
CA LEU A 16 9.53 6.28 -10.74
C LEU A 16 8.76 6.33 -9.41
N TRP A 17 8.99 7.38 -8.63
CA TRP A 17 8.45 7.58 -7.30
C TRP A 17 7.73 8.92 -7.21
N ARG A 18 6.49 8.91 -6.72
CA ARG A 18 5.73 10.11 -6.38
C ARG A 18 6.01 10.50 -4.95
N ILE A 19 6.34 11.76 -4.72
CA ILE A 19 6.53 12.33 -3.38
C ILE A 19 5.16 12.54 -2.74
N LEU A 20 4.99 11.97 -1.55
CA LEU A 20 3.77 12.05 -0.74
C LEU A 20 3.89 13.04 0.42
N ASP A 21 5.08 13.16 1.00
CA ASP A 21 5.36 14.03 2.13
C ASP A 21 6.81 14.53 2.12
N LEU A 22 7.05 15.70 2.71
CA LEU A 22 8.37 16.32 2.84
C LEU A 22 8.60 16.71 4.29
N GLN A 23 9.68 16.18 4.86
CA GLN A 23 10.17 16.52 6.18
C GLN A 23 11.58 17.12 6.05
N PRO A 24 12.09 17.82 7.10
CA PRO A 24 13.46 18.32 7.07
C PRO A 24 14.47 17.21 6.75
N GLY A 25 15.08 17.27 5.57
CA GLY A 25 16.08 16.31 5.10
C GLY A 25 15.55 14.97 4.59
N ALA A 26 14.23 14.77 4.48
CA ALA A 26 13.67 13.51 4.01
C ALA A 26 12.37 13.66 3.21
N ALA A 27 12.11 12.76 2.28
CA ALA A 27 10.87 12.68 1.53
C ALA A 27 10.23 11.29 1.67
N LEU A 28 8.93 11.24 1.96
CA LEU A 28 8.15 10.01 1.78
C LEU A 28 7.78 9.91 0.32
N MET A 29 8.04 8.75 -0.27
CA MET A 29 7.65 8.49 -1.64
C MET A 29 6.95 7.15 -1.77
N ILE A 30 6.08 7.03 -2.77
CA ILE A 30 5.47 5.78 -3.22
C ILE A 30 5.79 5.59 -4.70
N THR A 31 6.00 4.36 -5.13
CA THR A 31 6.10 4.05 -6.57
C THR A 31 4.90 4.63 -7.34
N GLU A 32 5.17 5.30 -8.46
CA GLU A 32 4.16 5.98 -9.26
C GLU A 32 3.13 4.98 -9.82
N HIS A 33 3.64 3.88 -10.36
CA HIS A 33 2.87 2.76 -10.89
C HIS A 33 3.06 1.52 -10.01
N ILE A 34 2.15 0.55 -10.16
CA ILE A 34 2.34 -0.77 -9.59
C ILE A 34 3.55 -1.41 -10.25
N ILE A 35 4.51 -1.87 -9.44
CA ILE A 35 5.78 -2.40 -9.96
C ILE A 35 5.73 -3.90 -10.26
N GLU A 36 4.84 -4.64 -9.60
CA GLU A 36 4.64 -6.07 -9.79
C GLU A 36 3.36 -6.56 -9.12
N GLN A 37 2.97 -7.81 -9.38
CA GLN A 37 1.86 -8.48 -8.71
C GLN A 37 2.34 -9.56 -7.74
N HIS A 38 1.91 -9.46 -6.48
CA HIS A 38 2.30 -10.39 -5.43
C HIS A 38 1.11 -10.80 -4.54
N SER A 39 1.15 -12.02 -4.01
CA SER A 39 0.23 -12.41 -2.93
C SER A 39 0.66 -11.69 -1.65
N TYR A 40 -0.28 -11.29 -0.79
CA TYR A 40 0.09 -10.71 0.50
C TYR A 40 0.91 -11.70 1.35
N HIS A 41 0.49 -12.97 1.34
CA HIS A 41 1.17 -14.07 2.00
C HIS A 41 1.27 -15.32 1.10
N ASN A 42 2.25 -16.17 1.38
CA ASN A 42 2.57 -17.37 0.61
C ASN A 42 2.07 -18.67 1.24
N CYS A 43 1.43 -18.63 2.41
CA CYS A 43 0.72 -19.77 2.99
C CYS A 43 -0.68 -19.37 3.49
N ALA A 44 -1.55 -20.38 3.63
CA ALA A 44 -2.90 -20.19 4.14
C ALA A 44 -2.88 -19.97 5.65
N GLY A 45 -3.79 -19.15 6.13
CA GLY A 45 -3.97 -18.90 7.56
C GLY A 45 -4.06 -17.42 7.87
N ASP A 46 -4.12 -17.15 9.16
CA ASP A 46 -4.15 -15.81 9.70
C ASP A 46 -2.74 -15.22 9.62
N VAL A 47 -2.63 -13.96 9.20
CA VAL A 47 -1.35 -13.28 9.02
C VAL A 47 -1.49 -11.79 9.33
N THR A 48 -0.42 -11.19 9.82
CA THR A 48 -0.29 -9.74 10.06
C THR A 48 0.71 -9.13 9.08
N TRP A 49 0.86 -7.80 9.04
CA TRP A 49 1.94 -7.19 8.25
C TRP A 49 3.32 -7.68 8.70
N ALA A 50 3.56 -7.75 10.02
CA ALA A 50 4.83 -8.15 10.61
C ALA A 50 5.31 -9.54 10.12
N ASP A 51 4.38 -10.48 9.96
CA ASP A 51 4.68 -11.87 9.64
C ASP A 51 4.57 -12.21 8.14
N CYS A 52 3.92 -11.35 7.34
CA CYS A 52 3.62 -11.67 5.96
C CYS A 52 4.86 -11.80 5.07
N SER A 53 4.74 -12.62 4.03
CA SER A 53 5.85 -12.86 3.10
C SER A 53 6.10 -11.67 2.19
N LEU A 54 5.08 -10.83 1.93
CA LEU A 54 5.25 -9.62 1.13
C LEU A 54 6.17 -8.60 1.82
N ARG A 55 6.02 -8.39 3.13
CA ARG A 55 6.93 -7.55 3.92
C ARG A 55 8.37 -8.07 3.86
N LYS A 56 8.55 -9.39 4.02
CA LYS A 56 9.86 -10.06 3.93
C LYS A 56 10.50 -9.88 2.55
N TYR A 57 9.72 -10.02 1.48
CA TYR A 57 10.17 -9.74 0.12
C TYR A 57 10.61 -8.27 -0.03
N LEU A 58 9.80 -7.33 0.43
CA LEU A 58 10.07 -5.90 0.30
C LEU A 58 11.34 -5.45 1.04
N ASN A 59 11.57 -5.94 2.25
CA ASN A 59 12.75 -5.60 3.06
C ASN A 59 13.93 -6.56 2.85
N GLY A 60 13.81 -7.51 1.93
CA GLY A 60 14.84 -8.46 1.57
C GLY A 60 15.15 -8.34 0.08
N GLU A 61 14.60 -9.25 -0.71
CA GLU A 61 14.88 -9.35 -2.16
C GLU A 61 14.68 -8.02 -2.91
N PHE A 62 13.61 -7.27 -2.63
CA PHE A 62 13.37 -5.99 -3.31
C PHE A 62 14.35 -4.90 -2.86
N TYR A 63 14.54 -4.73 -1.55
CA TYR A 63 15.54 -3.80 -0.99
C TYR A 63 16.97 -4.10 -1.47
N ASN A 64 17.31 -5.37 -1.66
CA ASN A 64 18.61 -5.80 -2.15
C ASN A 64 18.85 -5.51 -3.64
N LYS A 65 17.84 -5.06 -4.40
CA LYS A 65 18.01 -4.58 -5.78
C LYS A 65 18.64 -3.19 -5.84
N PHE A 66 18.54 -2.40 -4.78
CA PHE A 66 19.16 -1.08 -4.71
C PHE A 66 20.67 -1.21 -4.50
N THR A 67 21.44 -0.30 -5.11
CA THR A 67 22.89 -0.24 -4.90
C THR A 67 23.22 0.14 -3.44
N PRO A 68 24.42 -0.18 -2.93
CA PRO A 68 24.80 0.22 -1.57
C PRO A 68 24.66 1.73 -1.31
N ALA A 69 24.95 2.58 -2.30
CA ALA A 69 24.80 4.03 -2.18
C ALA A 69 23.33 4.47 -2.11
N GLU A 70 22.42 3.79 -2.83
CA GLU A 70 20.98 4.05 -2.75
C GLU A 70 20.41 3.56 -1.41
N GLN A 71 20.80 2.36 -0.96
CA GLN A 71 20.40 1.80 0.33
C GLN A 71 20.73 2.75 1.49
N LEU A 72 21.91 3.39 1.49
CA LEU A 72 22.30 4.38 2.49
C LEU A 72 21.37 5.61 2.56
N ARG A 73 20.60 5.89 1.51
CA ARG A 73 19.63 6.98 1.48
C ARG A 73 18.23 6.55 1.95
N ILE A 74 17.95 5.26 2.05
CA ILE A 74 16.64 4.77 2.48
C ILE A 74 16.60 4.77 4.01
N VAL A 75 15.71 5.56 4.58
CA VAL A 75 15.59 5.74 6.02
C VAL A 75 14.64 4.69 6.58
N PRO A 76 15.03 3.89 7.58
CA PRO A 76 14.14 2.95 8.22
C PRO A 76 13.08 3.70 9.04
N VAL A 77 11.82 3.25 8.96
CA VAL A 77 10.69 3.85 9.67
C VAL A 77 10.05 2.87 10.64
N LEU A 78 9.58 3.37 11.77
CA LEU A 78 8.69 2.63 12.66
C LEU A 78 7.26 2.72 12.10
N ASN A 79 6.77 1.61 11.57
CA ASN A 79 5.40 1.48 11.10
C ASN A 79 4.51 0.95 12.22
N ASN A 80 3.63 1.82 12.72
CA ASN A 80 2.58 1.40 13.64
C ASN A 80 1.55 0.57 12.88
N ASN A 81 1.19 -0.61 13.37
CA ASN A 81 0.25 -1.53 12.71
C ASN A 81 -1.09 -1.61 13.47
N PRO A 82 -1.94 -0.56 13.40
CA PRO A 82 -3.21 -0.55 14.13
C PRO A 82 -4.17 -1.61 13.58
N ASP A 83 -5.07 -2.04 14.46
CA ASP A 83 -6.18 -2.90 14.12
C ASP A 83 -7.11 -2.22 13.10
N ASN A 84 -7.85 -3.03 12.33
CA ASN A 84 -8.84 -2.47 11.41
C ASN A 84 -9.98 -1.82 12.22
N SER A 85 -10.14 -0.50 12.12
CA SER A 85 -11.15 0.25 12.89
C SER A 85 -12.60 -0.18 12.65
N TRP A 86 -12.90 -0.82 11.51
CA TRP A 86 -14.24 -1.32 11.22
C TRP A 86 -14.48 -2.73 11.78
N TYR A 87 -13.47 -3.57 11.80
CA TYR A 87 -13.65 -5.01 12.07
C TYR A 87 -12.94 -5.50 13.33
N GLY A 88 -12.04 -4.70 13.92
CA GLY A 88 -11.24 -5.08 15.08
C GLY A 88 -10.24 -6.21 14.80
N SER A 89 -9.99 -6.54 13.54
CA SER A 89 -8.98 -7.55 13.18
C SER A 89 -7.58 -7.02 13.52
N ARG A 90 -6.74 -7.88 14.09
CA ARG A 90 -5.44 -7.46 14.63
C ARG A 90 -4.49 -6.97 13.54
N GLY A 91 -3.92 -5.78 13.72
CA GLY A 91 -2.89 -5.23 12.82
C GLY A 91 -1.53 -5.93 12.98
N GLY A 92 -1.27 -6.46 14.17
CA GLY A 92 -0.01 -7.12 14.54
C GLY A 92 0.93 -6.18 15.25
N GLU A 93 2.15 -6.66 15.51
CA GLU A 93 3.20 -5.87 16.15
C GLU A 93 3.69 -4.75 15.23
N ASP A 94 4.19 -3.66 15.80
CA ASP A 94 4.85 -2.60 15.05
C ASP A 94 6.14 -3.11 14.40
N THR A 95 6.49 -2.53 13.25
CA THR A 95 7.62 -3.01 12.44
C THR A 95 8.60 -1.88 12.13
N GLN A 96 9.89 -2.21 12.12
CA GLN A 96 10.90 -1.34 11.54
C GLN A 96 11.17 -1.78 10.10
N ASP A 97 10.84 -0.93 9.13
CA ASP A 97 10.90 -1.24 7.71
C ASP A 97 11.67 -0.17 6.93
N PHE A 98 12.47 -0.58 5.96
CA PHE A 98 13.03 0.31 4.95
C PHE A 98 12.04 0.55 3.81
N ILE A 99 11.28 -0.49 3.46
CA ILE A 99 10.31 -0.48 2.37
C ILE A 99 9.01 -1.09 2.88
N PHE A 100 7.90 -0.37 2.68
CA PHE A 100 6.61 -0.75 3.26
C PHE A 100 5.46 -0.47 2.30
N LEU A 101 4.24 -0.89 2.70
CA LEU A 101 3.01 -0.46 2.05
C LEU A 101 2.30 0.53 2.99
N LEU A 102 1.57 1.50 2.43
CA LEU A 102 0.78 2.41 3.25
C LEU A 102 -0.30 1.65 4.03
N SER A 103 -0.65 2.15 5.22
CA SER A 103 -1.86 1.78 5.96
C SER A 103 -3.12 2.40 5.36
N ILE A 104 -4.29 1.97 5.85
CA ILE A 104 -5.57 2.63 5.57
C ILE A 104 -5.49 4.11 5.92
N GLU A 105 -5.04 4.45 7.13
CA GLU A 105 -5.00 5.84 7.61
C GLU A 105 -4.07 6.71 6.77
N GLU A 106 -2.91 6.19 6.37
CA GLU A 106 -1.99 6.90 5.50
C GLU A 106 -2.59 7.13 4.10
N ALA A 107 -3.24 6.12 3.52
CA ALA A 107 -3.84 6.22 2.19
C ALA A 107 -5.12 7.06 2.15
N VAL A 108 -5.86 7.13 3.27
CA VAL A 108 -7.22 7.69 3.32
C VAL A 108 -7.27 9.03 4.05
N CYS A 109 -6.41 9.26 5.03
CA CYS A 109 -6.44 10.46 5.89
C CYS A 109 -5.26 11.41 5.64
N LYS A 110 -4.24 10.99 4.87
CA LYS A 110 -3.00 11.77 4.69
C LYS A 110 -2.64 11.99 3.23
N TYR A 111 -2.23 10.94 2.52
CA TYR A 111 -1.39 11.12 1.33
C TYR A 111 -2.15 11.18 0.00
N PHE A 112 -3.44 10.83 -0.01
CA PHE A 112 -4.28 10.92 -1.20
C PHE A 112 -5.50 11.81 -0.98
N GLY A 113 -5.38 12.82 -0.11
CA GLY A 113 -6.49 13.65 0.36
C GLY A 113 -7.14 13.10 1.63
N ASP A 114 -8.04 13.88 2.22
CA ASP A 114 -8.67 13.55 3.49
C ASP A 114 -10.08 12.98 3.28
N SER A 115 -10.19 11.66 3.44
CA SER A 115 -11.44 10.90 3.47
C SER A 115 -11.71 10.32 4.87
N ARG A 116 -11.14 10.91 5.95
CA ARG A 116 -11.23 10.41 7.33
C ARG A 116 -12.67 10.21 7.81
N GLN A 117 -13.59 11.10 7.44
CA GLN A 117 -14.99 10.98 7.81
C GLN A 117 -15.61 9.66 7.34
N ASN A 118 -15.17 9.11 6.20
CA ASN A 118 -15.65 7.81 5.73
C ASN A 118 -15.13 6.66 6.59
N LEU A 119 -13.93 6.79 7.17
CA LEU A 119 -13.34 5.80 8.06
C LEU A 119 -13.97 5.84 9.45
N GLU A 120 -14.19 7.02 10.01
CA GLU A 120 -14.68 7.22 11.38
C GLU A 120 -16.20 7.11 11.49
N ASN A 121 -16.96 7.66 10.53
CA ASN A 121 -18.42 7.75 10.62
C ASN A 121 -19.12 6.57 9.90
N ARG A 122 -18.69 5.35 10.22
CA ARG A 122 -19.33 4.14 9.71
C ARG A 122 -20.72 3.99 10.31
N SER A 123 -21.76 3.96 9.47
CA SER A 123 -23.10 3.61 9.95
C SER A 123 -23.18 2.11 10.32
N ALA A 124 -24.00 1.76 11.31
CA ALA A 124 -24.18 0.36 11.72
C ALA A 124 -24.64 -0.57 10.57
N LYS A 125 -25.28 -0.02 9.54
CA LYS A 125 -25.73 -0.75 8.34
C LYS A 125 -24.68 -0.81 7.23
N GLN A 126 -23.60 -0.03 7.34
CA GLN A 126 -22.55 0.04 6.33
C GLN A 126 -21.63 -1.17 6.46
N ARG A 127 -21.62 -1.97 5.39
CA ARG A 127 -20.77 -3.16 5.25
C ARG A 127 -19.57 -2.92 4.32
N TYR A 128 -19.61 -1.86 3.52
CA TYR A 128 -18.62 -1.60 2.48
C TYR A 128 -18.29 -0.11 2.39
N TRP A 129 -17.04 0.20 2.04
CA TRP A 129 -16.58 1.56 1.75
C TRP A 129 -17.31 2.16 0.54
N PHE A 130 -17.46 1.37 -0.52
CA PHE A 130 -17.97 1.82 -1.83
C PHE A 130 -19.45 2.25 -1.85
N GLN A 131 -20.17 2.17 -0.72
CA GLN A 131 -21.53 2.72 -0.64
C GLN A 131 -21.56 4.24 -0.87
N LYS A 132 -20.40 4.92 -0.80
CA LYS A 132 -20.17 6.27 -1.31
C LYS A 132 -18.85 6.31 -2.06
N LYS A 133 -18.85 6.70 -3.35
CA LYS A 133 -17.60 7.13 -3.99
C LYS A 133 -17.17 8.42 -3.32
N ASP A 134 -15.89 8.51 -2.94
CA ASP A 134 -15.33 9.75 -2.41
C ASP A 134 -14.47 10.46 -3.46
N GLU A 135 -14.33 11.78 -3.30
CA GLU A 135 -13.62 12.67 -4.22
C GLU A 135 -12.13 12.34 -4.40
N ASN A 136 -11.55 11.57 -3.47
CA ASN A 136 -10.15 11.21 -3.43
C ASN A 136 -9.86 9.86 -4.11
N ASN A 137 -10.88 9.15 -4.59
CA ASN A 137 -10.70 7.88 -5.31
C ASN A 137 -9.71 8.01 -6.46
N ASP A 138 -9.86 9.05 -7.30
CA ASP A 138 -9.01 9.26 -8.46
C ASP A 138 -7.53 9.41 -8.11
N LYS A 139 -7.22 9.96 -6.94
CA LYS A 139 -5.84 10.14 -6.44
C LYS A 139 -5.20 8.80 -6.02
N ARG A 140 -6.00 7.82 -5.61
CA ARG A 140 -5.51 6.49 -5.15
C ARG A 140 -5.35 5.47 -6.28
N LYS A 141 -5.82 5.77 -7.49
CA LYS A 141 -5.67 4.88 -8.65
C LYS A 141 -4.20 4.64 -8.97
N SER A 142 -3.91 3.48 -9.54
CA SER A 142 -2.61 3.19 -10.11
C SER A 142 -2.75 2.14 -11.21
N THR A 143 -1.70 1.99 -11.99
CA THR A 143 -1.68 1.13 -13.17
C THR A 143 -0.54 0.14 -13.09
N LEU A 144 -0.73 -1.03 -13.68
CA LEU A 144 0.31 -1.98 -14.04
C LEU A 144 0.26 -2.15 -15.56
N ASP A 145 1.40 -2.00 -16.24
CA ASP A 145 1.48 -2.09 -17.70
C ASP A 145 0.42 -1.25 -18.44
N GLY A 146 0.11 -0.06 -17.94
CA GLY A 146 -0.89 0.85 -18.51
C GLY A 146 -2.35 0.50 -18.19
N HIS A 147 -2.63 -0.61 -17.49
CA HIS A 147 -3.97 -0.99 -17.07
C HIS A 147 -4.22 -0.64 -15.61
N GLY A 148 -5.38 -0.03 -15.31
CA GLY A 148 -5.82 0.22 -13.94
C GLY A 148 -5.89 -1.09 -13.16
N TRP A 149 -5.19 -1.17 -12.02
CA TRP A 149 -5.12 -2.40 -11.23
C TRP A 149 -5.22 -2.11 -9.74
N TRP A 150 -5.71 -3.10 -9.00
CA TRP A 150 -5.86 -2.98 -7.55
C TRP A 150 -4.54 -3.28 -6.84
N TRP A 151 -4.28 -2.63 -5.72
CA TRP A 151 -3.01 -2.74 -4.99
C TRP A 151 -3.18 -2.81 -3.47
N TRP A 152 -2.24 -3.48 -2.81
CA TRP A 152 -2.33 -3.79 -1.37
C TRP A 152 -2.03 -2.59 -0.46
N LEU A 153 -2.71 -2.55 0.69
CA LEU A 153 -2.30 -1.83 1.90
C LEU A 153 -1.79 -2.83 2.93
N ARG A 154 -0.97 -2.38 3.90
CA ARG A 154 -0.48 -3.25 5.00
C ARG A 154 -1.53 -3.54 6.08
N SER A 155 -2.63 -2.80 6.11
CA SER A 155 -3.66 -2.96 7.14
C SER A 155 -4.47 -4.25 6.95
N PRO A 156 -4.88 -4.92 8.05
CA PRO A 156 -5.69 -6.12 7.97
C PRO A 156 -7.11 -5.80 7.46
N GLY A 157 -7.75 -6.77 6.82
CA GLY A 157 -9.11 -6.67 6.29
C GLY A 157 -10.17 -6.90 7.37
N ARG A 158 -11.25 -7.63 7.04
CA ARG A 158 -12.29 -7.99 8.02
C ARG A 158 -11.87 -9.08 9.02
N ASP A 159 -10.80 -9.81 8.68
CA ASP A 159 -10.19 -10.89 9.44
C ASP A 159 -8.72 -11.01 9.00
N ASN A 160 -7.88 -11.70 9.78
CA ASN A 160 -6.45 -11.86 9.49
C ASN A 160 -6.13 -12.75 8.29
N ARG A 161 -7.14 -13.28 7.58
CA ARG A 161 -6.95 -13.96 6.28
C ARG A 161 -7.12 -13.00 5.11
N ARG A 162 -7.34 -11.72 5.38
CA ARG A 162 -7.58 -10.67 4.40
C ARG A 162 -6.72 -9.45 4.73
N ALA A 163 -6.27 -8.77 3.68
CA ALA A 163 -5.58 -7.48 3.78
C ALA A 163 -6.35 -6.44 2.95
N VAL A 164 -6.33 -5.18 3.40
CA VAL A 164 -6.98 -4.10 2.67
C VAL A 164 -6.26 -3.82 1.37
N TYR A 165 -7.01 -3.35 0.39
CA TYR A 165 -6.49 -2.96 -0.91
C TYR A 165 -7.20 -1.70 -1.39
N ILE A 166 -6.59 -1.02 -2.36
CA ILE A 166 -7.23 -0.01 -3.18
C ILE A 166 -7.65 -0.68 -4.49
N HIS A 167 -8.91 -0.56 -4.87
CA HIS A 167 -9.45 -1.09 -6.12
C HIS A 167 -8.92 -0.30 -7.33
N GLY A 168 -9.01 -0.84 -8.55
CA GLY A 168 -8.49 -0.17 -9.75
C GLY A 168 -9.16 1.17 -10.09
N ASP A 169 -10.33 1.45 -9.50
CA ASP A 169 -11.01 2.74 -9.59
C ASP A 169 -10.74 3.67 -8.40
N GLY A 170 -9.85 3.28 -7.48
CA GLY A 170 -9.42 4.09 -6.33
C GLY A 170 -10.19 3.89 -5.04
N ASN A 171 -11.27 3.07 -5.06
CA ASN A 171 -12.05 2.79 -3.86
C ASN A 171 -11.27 1.93 -2.85
N VAL A 172 -11.51 2.15 -1.57
CA VAL A 172 -10.88 1.37 -0.49
C VAL A 172 -11.65 0.07 -0.26
N GLY A 173 -11.01 -1.08 -0.51
CA GLY A 173 -11.53 -2.39 -0.16
C GLY A 173 -11.30 -2.73 1.31
N ILE A 174 -11.91 -1.99 2.24
CA ILE A 174 -11.63 -2.06 3.69
C ILE A 174 -11.91 -3.43 4.34
N GLN A 175 -12.80 -4.24 3.76
CA GLN A 175 -13.02 -5.65 4.16
C GLN A 175 -11.86 -6.58 3.75
N GLY A 176 -11.04 -6.13 2.82
CA GLY A 176 -9.87 -6.81 2.29
C GLY A 176 -10.13 -7.93 1.29
N ASN A 177 -9.06 -8.31 0.60
CA ASN A 177 -8.96 -9.49 -0.28
C ASN A 177 -8.13 -10.58 0.41
N GLY A 178 -8.34 -11.83 0.01
CA GLY A 178 -7.64 -12.98 0.60
C GLY A 178 -6.13 -12.85 0.50
N THR A 179 -5.41 -13.08 1.60
CA THR A 179 -3.95 -12.88 1.66
C THR A 179 -3.18 -13.96 0.92
N PHE A 180 -3.74 -15.16 0.79
CA PHE A 180 -3.12 -16.31 0.12
C PHE A 180 -4.01 -16.86 -0.99
N ARG A 181 -3.40 -17.13 -2.16
CA ARG A 181 -4.05 -17.68 -3.37
C ARG A 181 -5.43 -17.08 -3.62
N TYR A 182 -5.49 -15.75 -3.62
CA TYR A 182 -6.71 -15.03 -3.97
C TYR A 182 -7.19 -15.49 -5.35
N ASN A 183 -8.39 -16.07 -5.40
CA ASN A 183 -9.01 -16.50 -6.64
C ASN A 183 -10.07 -15.49 -7.03
N SER A 184 -9.88 -14.84 -8.16
CA SER A 184 -10.84 -13.90 -8.76
C SER A 184 -10.88 -14.09 -10.26
N ILE A 185 -12.08 -13.87 -10.81
CA ILE A 185 -12.32 -13.80 -12.27
C ILE A 185 -11.67 -12.56 -12.90
N ASN A 186 -11.31 -11.57 -12.09
CA ASN A 186 -10.60 -10.38 -12.55
C ASN A 186 -9.13 -10.75 -12.78
N VAL A 187 -8.78 -10.98 -14.03
CA VAL A 187 -7.43 -11.31 -14.49
C VAL A 187 -6.82 -10.09 -15.17
N HIS A 188 -5.57 -9.77 -14.84
CA HIS A 188 -4.89 -8.63 -15.43
C HIS A 188 -4.62 -8.90 -16.93
N PRO A 189 -4.99 -8.00 -17.85
CA PRO A 189 -4.96 -8.27 -19.29
C PRO A 189 -3.57 -8.66 -19.82
N SER A 190 -2.52 -8.02 -19.33
CA SER A 190 -1.16 -8.22 -19.86
C SER A 190 -0.43 -9.40 -19.22
N THR A 191 -0.69 -9.68 -17.94
CA THR A 191 0.11 -10.65 -17.16
C THR A 191 -0.61 -11.99 -16.96
N GLY A 192 -1.91 -12.06 -17.25
CA GLY A 192 -2.72 -13.26 -17.02
C GLY A 192 -2.86 -13.64 -15.53
N ASN A 193 -2.55 -12.72 -14.61
CA ASN A 193 -2.52 -12.95 -13.17
C ASN A 193 -3.58 -12.10 -12.45
N ASN A 194 -4.13 -12.61 -11.35
CA ASN A 194 -5.16 -11.97 -10.54
C ASN A 194 -4.65 -11.48 -9.17
N LYS A 195 -3.35 -11.62 -8.86
CA LYS A 195 -2.75 -11.12 -7.63
C LYS A 195 -2.81 -9.60 -7.54
N GLY A 196 -2.77 -9.10 -6.31
CA GLY A 196 -2.76 -7.66 -6.03
C GLY A 196 -1.45 -7.02 -6.44
N GLY A 197 -1.55 -5.77 -6.90
CA GLY A 197 -0.41 -4.93 -7.20
C GLY A 197 0.37 -4.54 -5.94
N VAL A 198 1.67 -4.40 -6.09
CA VAL A 198 2.57 -3.89 -5.05
C VAL A 198 2.95 -2.45 -5.41
N ARG A 199 2.65 -1.52 -4.49
CA ARG A 199 3.14 -0.13 -4.55
C ARG A 199 3.98 0.17 -3.32
N PRO A 200 5.29 -0.13 -3.35
CA PRO A 200 6.15 0.16 -2.22
C PRO A 200 6.22 1.66 -1.94
N ALA A 201 6.36 1.98 -0.66
CA ALA A 201 6.70 3.29 -0.13
C ALA A 201 8.01 3.21 0.66
N LEU A 202 8.74 4.33 0.68
CA LEU A 202 9.98 4.49 1.45
C LEU A 202 10.19 5.95 1.85
N TRP A 203 10.98 6.16 2.90
CA TRP A 203 11.54 7.46 3.24
C TRP A 203 12.93 7.59 2.62
N LEU A 204 13.16 8.65 1.86
CA LEU A 204 14.44 8.94 1.22
C LEU A 204 15.09 10.16 1.87
N SER A 205 16.35 10.03 2.29
CA SER A 205 17.21 11.14 2.70
C SER A 205 17.58 12.01 1.50
N LEU A 206 17.31 13.31 1.60
CA LEU A 206 17.44 14.31 0.53
C LEU A 206 18.84 14.91 0.43
#